data_AF-A0A9N8QRW2-F1
#
_entry.id   AF-A0A9N8QRW2-F1
#
_cell.length_a   1.000
_cell.length_b   1.000
_cell.length_c   1.000
_cell.angle_alpha   90.00
_cell.angle_beta   90.00
_cell.angle_gamma   90.00
#
_symmetry.space_group_name_H-M   'P 1'
#
loop_
_entity.id
_entity.type
_entity.pdbx_description
1 polymer ?
#
loop_
_entity_poly.entity_id
_entity_poly.type
_entity_poly.pdbx_seq_one_letter_code
_entity_poly.pdbx_strand_id
1 'polypeptide(L)'
;MKNIFILSILIILLGCNKGSEITEVINNQKIISEIDKFITDSNSKKKVKFIVISGIDDSNKNVTELLFANQKPTMIIENSKRINDEIKNEKYGYFKYKDYEFLVSERLDKTFKLKYENFDKMKDYFIIKDHYPEKAEIIKDKWRTMYLKYNKEKDSIEFSKISEISMSDYTH
;
A
#
# COMPACT_ATOMS: atom_id res chain seq x y z
N MET A 1 17.53 -7.55 50.11
CA MET A 1 16.49 -6.84 49.32
C MET A 1 17.11 -6.21 48.07
N LYS A 2 17.53 -7.04 47.11
CA LYS A 2 18.02 -6.63 45.78
C LYS A 2 17.32 -7.58 44.81
N ASN A 3 16.30 -7.10 44.09
CA ASN A 3 15.67 -7.77 42.93
C ASN A 3 14.44 -7.00 42.42
N ILE A 4 13.92 -6.03 43.16
CA ILE A 4 12.72 -5.27 42.75
C ILE A 4 13.04 -4.20 41.67
N PHE A 5 14.30 -3.75 41.57
CA PHE A 5 14.70 -2.74 40.59
C PHE A 5 14.84 -3.25 39.14
N ILE A 6 14.95 -4.58 38.94
CA ILE A 6 15.09 -5.15 37.59
C ILE A 6 13.71 -5.34 36.94
N LEU A 7 12.66 -5.58 37.73
CA LEU A 7 11.31 -5.80 37.22
C LEU A 7 10.64 -4.52 36.68
N SER A 8 11.02 -3.36 37.22
CA SER A 8 10.47 -2.06 36.82
C SER A 8 11.05 -1.54 35.50
N ILE A 9 12.28 -1.94 35.14
CA ILE A 9 12.89 -1.62 33.84
C ILE A 9 12.29 -2.48 32.71
N LEU A 10 11.82 -3.70 33.01
CA LEU A 10 11.21 -4.58 32.01
C LEU A 10 9.82 -4.09 31.55
N ILE A 11 9.08 -3.40 32.41
CA ILE A 11 7.73 -2.90 32.09
C ILE A 11 7.78 -1.66 31.18
N ILE A 12 8.85 -0.86 31.24
CA ILE A 12 9.01 0.32 30.40
C ILE A 12 9.34 -0.07 28.94
N LEU A 13 9.93 -1.25 28.71
CA LEU A 13 10.23 -1.77 27.37
C LEU A 13 9.00 -2.40 26.66
N LEU A 14 7.89 -2.63 27.37
CA LEU A 14 6.62 -3.05 26.77
C LEU A 14 5.77 -1.86 26.28
N GLY A 15 6.17 -0.62 26.57
CA GLY A 15 5.64 0.58 25.92
C GLY A 15 6.09 0.76 24.47
N CYS A 16 6.53 -0.34 23.83
CA CYS A 16 6.97 -0.41 22.45
C CYS A 16 5.78 -0.08 21.54
N ASN A 17 5.81 1.12 20.94
CA ASN A 17 5.00 1.58 19.80
C ASN A 17 3.87 0.62 19.41
N LYS A 18 2.70 0.76 20.05
CA LYS A 18 1.47 0.32 19.41
C LYS A 18 1.32 1.21 18.18
N GLY A 19 1.82 0.75 17.04
CA GLY A 19 1.41 1.30 15.75
C GLY A 19 -0.11 1.33 15.77
N SER A 20 -0.68 2.45 15.29
CA SER A 20 -2.13 2.62 15.11
C SER A 20 -2.75 1.31 14.62
N GLU A 21 -3.76 0.82 15.34
CA GLU A 21 -4.42 -0.42 14.95
C GLU A 21 -4.93 -0.26 13.52
N ILE A 22 -4.79 -1.27 12.65
CA ILE A 22 -5.26 -1.15 11.27
C ILE A 22 -6.76 -0.83 11.19
N THR A 23 -7.51 -1.15 12.25
CA THR A 23 -8.92 -0.79 12.45
C THR A 23 -9.18 0.71 12.58
N GLU A 24 -8.18 1.52 12.96
CA GLU A 24 -8.24 2.98 12.95
C GLU A 24 -8.17 3.54 11.52
N VAL A 25 -7.49 2.82 10.62
CA VAL A 25 -7.33 3.18 9.20
C VAL A 25 -8.45 2.61 8.35
N ILE A 26 -8.87 1.37 8.60
CA ILE A 26 -9.83 0.62 7.77
C ILE A 26 -10.85 -0.04 8.71
N ASN A 27 -12.11 0.36 8.63
CA ASN A 27 -13.14 -0.22 9.49
C ASN A 27 -13.66 -1.59 9.00
N ASN A 28 -13.31 -1.99 7.78
CA ASN A 28 -13.80 -3.23 7.17
C ASN A 28 -12.86 -4.41 7.42
N GLN A 29 -13.31 -5.36 8.25
CA GLN A 29 -12.52 -6.55 8.59
C GLN A 29 -12.23 -7.48 7.41
N LYS A 30 -13.09 -7.52 6.39
CA LYS A 30 -12.86 -8.35 5.20
C LYS A 30 -11.73 -7.78 4.34
N ILE A 31 -11.68 -6.46 4.18
CA ILE A 31 -10.55 -5.78 3.52
C ILE A 31 -9.26 -6.01 4.31
N ILE A 32 -9.29 -5.89 5.65
CA ILE A 32 -8.13 -6.17 6.50
C ILE A 32 -7.64 -7.62 6.31
N SER A 33 -8.55 -8.59 6.28
CA SER A 33 -8.22 -10.01 6.06
C SER A 33 -7.54 -10.23 4.69
N GLU A 34 -7.99 -9.55 3.64
CA GLU A 34 -7.37 -9.64 2.31
C GLU A 34 -5.98 -8.96 2.28
N ILE A 35 -5.80 -7.86 3.02
CA ILE A 35 -4.46 -7.26 3.22
C ILE A 35 -3.52 -8.25 3.92
N ASP A 36 -4.00 -8.93 4.97
CA ASP A 36 -3.23 -9.95 5.69
C ASP A 36 -2.82 -11.12 4.78
N LYS A 37 -3.75 -11.59 3.95
CA LYS A 37 -3.50 -12.62 2.94
C LYS A 37 -2.45 -12.17 1.92
N PHE A 38 -2.52 -10.92 1.45
CA PHE A 38 -1.56 -10.38 0.50
C PHE A 38 -0.16 -10.18 1.11
N ILE A 39 -0.08 -9.73 2.36
CA ILE A 39 1.18 -9.64 3.13
C ILE A 39 1.80 -11.03 3.29
N THR A 40 0.98 -12.04 3.61
CA THR A 40 1.45 -13.43 3.78
C THR A 40 2.02 -13.99 2.48
N ASP A 41 1.34 -13.80 1.34
CA ASP A 41 1.89 -14.20 0.04
C ASP A 41 3.18 -13.42 -0.28
N SER A 42 3.19 -12.10 -0.09
CA SER A 42 4.34 -11.24 -0.39
C SER A 42 5.58 -11.62 0.42
N ASN A 43 5.41 -11.94 1.71
CA ASN A 43 6.48 -12.46 2.57
C ASN A 43 7.04 -13.78 2.04
N SER A 44 6.18 -14.71 1.62
CA SER A 44 6.61 -16.01 1.06
C SER A 44 7.45 -15.85 -0.21
N LYS A 45 7.28 -14.73 -0.93
CA LYS A 45 7.98 -14.41 -2.18
C LYS A 45 9.14 -13.43 -1.99
N LYS A 46 9.48 -13.06 -0.74
CA LYS A 46 10.57 -12.14 -0.39
C LYS A 46 10.52 -10.82 -1.17
N LYS A 47 9.32 -10.26 -1.32
CA LYS A 47 9.12 -9.02 -2.08
C LYS A 47 9.30 -7.78 -1.19
N VAL A 48 9.30 -6.59 -1.81
CA VAL A 48 9.55 -5.30 -1.14
C VAL A 48 8.47 -5.05 -0.08
N LYS A 49 8.81 -4.54 1.10
CA LYS A 49 7.81 -4.23 2.15
C LYS A 49 7.11 -2.87 1.96
N PHE A 50 6.76 -2.56 0.72
CA PHE A 50 6.04 -1.33 0.34
C PHE A 50 4.89 -1.70 -0.59
N ILE A 51 3.68 -1.26 -0.27
CA ILE A 51 2.46 -1.54 -1.03
C ILE A 51 1.80 -0.22 -1.43
N VAL A 52 1.59 -0.05 -2.73
CA VAL A 52 0.70 0.99 -3.25
C VAL A 52 -0.70 0.43 -3.33
N ILE A 53 -1.68 1.17 -2.82
CA ILE A 53 -3.10 0.88 -2.96
C ILE A 53 -3.72 1.97 -3.84
N SER A 54 -4.22 1.55 -4.99
CA SER A 54 -5.02 2.37 -5.89
C SER A 54 -6.37 1.69 -6.13
N GLY A 55 -7.31 2.42 -6.72
CA GLY A 55 -8.65 1.88 -6.92
C GLY A 55 -9.71 2.96 -7.02
N ILE A 56 -10.95 2.50 -6.92
CA ILE A 56 -12.14 3.35 -6.97
C ILE A 56 -13.09 2.89 -5.88
N ASP A 57 -13.55 3.84 -5.07
CA ASP A 57 -14.72 3.67 -4.22
C ASP A 57 -15.95 4.23 -4.96
N ASP A 58 -16.67 3.36 -5.69
CA ASP A 58 -17.87 3.75 -6.42
C ASP A 58 -19.07 3.70 -5.46
N SER A 59 -19.35 4.84 -4.86
CA SER A 59 -20.47 5.02 -3.94
C SER A 59 -21.83 4.81 -4.62
N ASN A 60 -21.95 5.00 -5.94
CA ASN A 60 -23.20 4.81 -6.65
C ASN A 60 -23.49 3.34 -6.92
N LYS A 61 -22.43 2.51 -7.02
CA LYS A 61 -22.56 1.07 -7.27
C LYS A 61 -22.43 0.22 -6.01
N ASN A 62 -22.24 0.81 -4.84
CA ASN A 62 -21.95 0.09 -3.59
C ASN A 62 -20.77 -0.89 -3.71
N VAL A 63 -19.76 -0.54 -4.51
CA VAL A 63 -18.59 -1.39 -4.76
C VAL A 63 -17.32 -0.60 -4.50
N THR A 64 -16.38 -1.22 -3.79
CA THR A 64 -14.99 -0.77 -3.71
C THR A 64 -14.11 -1.71 -4.51
N GLU A 65 -13.36 -1.18 -5.46
CA GLU A 65 -12.35 -1.91 -6.22
C GLU A 65 -10.96 -1.44 -5.79
N LEU A 66 -10.12 -2.36 -5.33
CA LEU A 66 -8.78 -2.09 -4.81
C LEU A 66 -7.74 -2.90 -5.59
N LEU A 67 -6.68 -2.21 -6.01
CA LEU A 67 -5.48 -2.78 -6.57
C LEU A 67 -4.33 -2.54 -5.60
N PHE A 68 -3.77 -3.63 -5.09
CA PHE A 68 -2.57 -3.62 -4.27
C PHE A 68 -1.39 -3.97 -5.18
N ALA A 69 -0.33 -3.18 -5.13
CA ALA A 69 0.90 -3.45 -5.87
C ALA A 69 2.10 -3.37 -4.93
N ASN A 70 2.85 -4.46 -4.84
CA ASN A 70 3.99 -4.58 -3.94
C ASN A 70 5.25 -4.01 -4.59
N GLN A 71 5.32 -2.69 -4.61
CA GLN A 71 6.38 -1.90 -5.22
C GLN A 71 6.44 -0.52 -4.58
N LYS A 72 7.60 0.13 -4.62
CA LYS A 72 7.70 1.57 -4.35
C LYS A 72 7.37 2.31 -5.66
N PRO A 73 6.43 3.28 -5.65
CA PRO A 73 6.05 3.99 -6.87
C PRO A 73 7.24 4.78 -7.42
N THR A 74 7.41 4.77 -8.75
CA THR A 74 8.52 5.45 -9.42
C THR A 74 8.01 6.64 -10.23
N MET A 75 8.68 7.78 -10.09
CA MET A 75 8.46 8.99 -10.88
C MET A 75 9.65 9.17 -11.83
N ILE A 76 9.38 9.45 -13.12
CA ILE A 76 10.41 9.55 -14.17
C ILE A 76 10.36 10.95 -14.79
N ILE A 77 11.40 11.74 -14.58
CA ILE A 77 11.41 13.17 -14.91
C ILE A 77 11.46 13.43 -16.43
N GLU A 78 12.30 12.69 -17.16
CA GLU A 78 12.80 13.06 -18.49
C GLU A 78 11.73 13.23 -19.56
N ASN A 79 10.63 12.45 -19.57
CA ASN A 79 9.69 12.49 -20.70
C ASN A 79 8.25 12.04 -20.39
N SER A 80 7.83 12.08 -19.12
CA SER A 80 6.50 11.61 -18.71
C SER A 80 5.57 12.71 -18.20
N LYS A 81 5.62 13.91 -18.81
CA LYS A 81 4.93 15.12 -18.28
C LYS A 81 3.50 14.83 -17.79
N ARG A 82 2.69 14.12 -18.58
CA ARG A 82 1.33 13.74 -18.18
C ARG A 82 1.29 12.84 -16.93
N ILE A 83 2.08 11.77 -16.89
CA ILE A 83 2.13 10.83 -15.74
C ILE A 83 2.67 11.54 -14.50
N ASN A 84 3.70 12.37 -14.67
CA ASN A 84 4.26 13.20 -13.60
C ASN A 84 3.25 14.21 -13.08
N ASP A 85 2.46 14.84 -13.95
CA ASP A 85 1.42 15.77 -13.55
C ASP A 85 0.29 15.04 -12.81
N GLU A 86 -0.09 13.83 -13.24
CA GLU A 86 -1.05 12.98 -12.52
C GLU A 86 -0.54 12.65 -11.10
N ILE A 87 0.71 12.19 -10.96
CA ILE A 87 1.33 11.89 -9.67
C ILE A 87 1.44 13.13 -8.77
N LYS A 88 1.86 14.27 -9.33
CA LYS A 88 2.06 15.51 -8.56
C LYS A 88 0.76 16.15 -8.08
N ASN A 89 -0.32 16.02 -8.86
CA ASN A 89 -1.61 16.61 -8.54
C ASN A 89 -2.46 15.74 -7.60
N GLU A 90 -2.13 14.46 -7.48
CA GLU A 90 -2.79 13.55 -6.55
C GLU A 90 -2.28 13.75 -5.11
N LYS A 91 -3.17 13.48 -4.14
CA LYS A 91 -2.77 13.37 -2.73
C LYS A 91 -2.71 11.91 -2.30
N TYR A 92 -1.83 11.66 -1.34
CA TYR A 92 -1.57 10.33 -0.83
C TYR A 92 -1.72 10.28 0.68
N GLY A 93 -2.37 9.21 1.13
CA GLY A 93 -2.38 8.79 2.52
C GLY A 93 -1.29 7.76 2.75
N TYR A 94 -0.78 7.69 3.98
CA TYR A 94 0.26 6.73 4.35
C TYR A 94 -0.01 6.13 5.73
N PHE A 95 0.28 4.83 5.85
CA PHE A 95 0.27 4.13 7.13
C PHE A 95 1.23 2.94 7.12
N LYS A 96 1.54 2.44 8.33
CA LYS A 96 2.34 1.22 8.53
C LYS A 96 1.49 0.12 9.15
N TYR A 97 1.70 -1.12 8.70
CA TYR A 97 1.04 -2.28 9.28
C TYR A 97 1.84 -3.55 9.03
N LYS A 98 2.10 -4.36 10.07
CA LYS A 98 2.87 -5.63 10.00
C LYS A 98 4.22 -5.50 9.26
N ASP A 99 4.99 -4.45 9.56
CA ASP A 99 6.25 -4.08 8.89
C ASP A 99 6.16 -3.67 7.42
N TYR A 100 4.95 -3.53 6.88
CA TYR A 100 4.72 -2.98 5.54
C TYR A 100 4.38 -1.51 5.62
N GLU A 101 4.90 -0.77 4.66
CA GLU A 101 4.51 0.61 4.37
C GLU A 101 3.44 0.62 3.29
N PHE A 102 2.40 1.44 3.47
CA PHE A 102 1.30 1.57 2.54
C PHE A 102 1.16 3.00 2.06
N LEU A 103 1.07 3.18 0.76
CA LEU A 103 0.73 4.46 0.13
C LEU A 103 -0.62 4.33 -0.57
N VAL A 104 -1.56 5.19 -0.23
CA VAL A 104 -2.97 5.07 -0.66
C VAL A 104 -3.38 6.33 -1.41
N SER A 105 -3.97 6.17 -2.59
CA SER A 105 -4.56 7.28 -3.35
C SER A 105 -5.73 7.94 -2.59
N GLU A 106 -5.86 9.26 -2.67
CA GLU A 106 -7.01 10.00 -2.10
C GLU A 106 -8.36 9.57 -2.66
N ARG A 107 -8.41 8.90 -3.82
CA ARG A 107 -9.64 8.32 -4.38
C ARG A 107 -10.29 7.26 -3.49
N LEU A 108 -9.57 6.82 -2.45
CA LEU A 108 -10.00 5.80 -1.50
C LEU A 108 -10.26 6.36 -0.09
N ASP A 109 -10.41 7.68 0.06
CA ASP A 109 -10.65 8.36 1.35
C ASP A 109 -11.89 7.86 2.13
N LYS A 110 -12.90 7.36 1.42
CA LYS A 110 -14.08 6.72 2.01
C LYS A 110 -13.84 5.31 2.55
N THR A 111 -12.78 4.65 2.08
CA THR A 111 -12.39 3.30 2.51
C THR A 111 -11.25 3.34 3.54
N PHE A 112 -10.29 4.26 3.37
CA PHE A 112 -9.11 4.41 4.24
C PHE A 112 -9.14 5.78 4.93
N LYS A 113 -9.28 5.77 6.26
CA LYS A 113 -9.29 6.96 7.11
C LYS A 113 -7.87 7.43 7.37
N LEU A 114 -7.32 8.13 6.38
CA LEU A 114 -5.94 8.63 6.41
C LEU A 114 -5.90 10.15 6.30
N LYS A 115 -4.79 10.73 6.74
CA LYS A 115 -4.44 12.10 6.37
C LYS A 115 -3.83 12.07 4.98
N TYR A 116 -4.52 12.70 4.02
CA TYR A 116 -4.06 12.81 2.64
C TYR A 116 -3.29 14.10 2.43
N GLU A 117 -2.03 13.98 1.99
CA GLU A 117 -1.11 15.09 1.79
C GLU A 117 -0.66 15.14 0.32
N ASN A 118 -0.29 16.33 -0.15
CA ASN A 118 0.17 16.52 -1.52
C ASN A 118 1.51 15.81 -1.80
N PHE A 119 1.85 15.67 -3.09
CA PHE A 119 3.08 15.03 -3.52
C PHE A 119 4.34 15.59 -2.83
N ASP A 120 4.47 16.90 -2.66
CA ASP A 120 5.68 17.49 -2.07
C ASP A 120 5.98 17.00 -0.65
N LYS A 121 4.93 16.71 0.14
CA LYS A 121 5.06 16.12 1.48
C LYS A 121 5.26 14.61 1.46
N MET A 122 4.88 13.96 0.35
CA MET A 122 4.86 12.50 0.21
C MET A 122 5.99 11.97 -0.68
N LYS A 123 6.77 12.84 -1.32
CA LYS A 123 7.77 12.51 -2.34
C LYS A 123 8.85 11.53 -1.86
N ASP A 124 9.17 11.50 -0.57
CA ASP A 124 10.17 10.58 -0.01
C ASP A 124 9.72 9.11 -0.08
N TYR A 125 8.42 8.87 -0.24
CA TYR A 125 7.82 7.56 -0.48
C TYR A 125 7.87 7.13 -1.96
N PHE A 126 8.43 7.93 -2.85
CA PHE A 126 8.62 7.61 -4.26
C PHE A 126 10.10 7.32 -4.58
N ILE A 127 10.34 6.54 -5.63
CA ILE A 127 11.64 6.48 -6.30
C ILE A 127 11.64 7.56 -7.36
N ILE A 128 12.57 8.51 -7.30
CA ILE A 128 12.72 9.54 -8.32
C ILE A 128 13.85 9.11 -9.25
N LYS A 129 13.55 8.95 -10.53
CA LYS A 129 14.52 8.67 -11.58
C LYS A 129 14.50 9.79 -12.61
N ASP A 130 15.67 10.17 -13.09
CA ASP A 130 15.75 11.13 -14.18
C ASP A 130 15.23 10.49 -15.47
N HIS A 131 15.70 9.29 -15.80
CA HIS A 131 15.45 8.62 -17.07
C HIS A 131 14.56 7.36 -16.92
N TYR A 132 13.91 6.95 -18.00
CA TYR A 132 13.19 5.67 -18.02
C TYR A 132 14.17 4.51 -17.82
N PRO A 133 13.85 3.50 -16.99
CA PRO A 133 14.69 2.33 -16.84
C PRO A 133 14.88 1.62 -18.19
N GLU A 134 16.08 1.07 -18.42
CA GLU A 134 16.34 0.31 -19.63
C GLU A 134 15.43 -0.93 -19.69
N LYS A 135 15.09 -1.39 -20.91
CA LYS A 135 14.23 -2.57 -21.11
C LYS A 135 14.72 -3.80 -20.32
N ALA A 136 16.04 -3.97 -20.19
CA ALA A 136 16.66 -5.07 -19.43
C ALA A 136 16.43 -4.98 -17.92
N GLU A 137 16.24 -3.78 -17.36
CA GLU A 137 15.87 -3.55 -15.96
C GLU A 137 14.38 -3.86 -15.76
N ILE A 138 13.54 -3.36 -16.67
CA ILE A 138 12.08 -3.50 -16.63
C ILE A 138 11.62 -4.97 -16.67
N ILE A 139 12.25 -5.80 -17.51
CA ILE A 139 11.87 -7.22 -17.68
C ILE A 139 12.09 -8.03 -16.39
N LYS A 140 13.01 -7.60 -15.53
CA LYS A 140 13.33 -8.30 -14.28
C LYS A 140 12.36 -7.95 -13.15
N ASP A 141 11.68 -6.81 -13.26
CA ASP A 141 10.78 -6.33 -12.24
C ASP A 141 9.43 -7.05 -12.30
N LYS A 142 9.23 -7.93 -11.33
CA LYS A 142 7.99 -8.68 -11.13
C LYS A 142 7.32 -8.23 -9.84
N TRP A 143 6.18 -7.58 -9.98
CA TRP A 143 5.39 -7.09 -8.85
C TRP A 143 4.35 -8.12 -8.45
N ARG A 144 4.26 -8.39 -7.15
CA ARG A 144 3.08 -9.06 -6.64
C ARG A 144 1.95 -8.06 -6.56
N THR A 145 0.80 -8.45 -7.06
CA THR A 145 -0.39 -7.61 -7.05
C THR A 145 -1.58 -8.38 -6.53
N MET A 146 -2.54 -7.66 -5.95
CA MET A 146 -3.84 -8.21 -5.62
C MET A 146 -4.92 -7.30 -6.18
N TYR A 147 -5.87 -7.87 -6.90
CA TYR A 147 -7.12 -7.17 -7.22
C TYR A 147 -8.23 -7.67 -6.28
N LEU A 148 -8.93 -6.74 -5.66
CA LEU A 148 -9.99 -6.98 -4.69
C LEU A 148 -11.23 -6.19 -5.08
N LYS A 149 -12.37 -6.88 -5.17
CA LYS A 149 -13.69 -6.27 -5.34
C LYS A 149 -14.54 -6.57 -4.12
N TYR A 150 -14.89 -5.52 -3.38
CA TYR A 150 -15.74 -5.58 -2.20
C TYR A 150 -17.12 -5.01 -2.50
N ASN A 151 -18.17 -5.78 -2.23
CA ASN A 151 -19.56 -5.34 -2.31
C ASN A 151 -20.01 -4.87 -0.93
N LYS A 152 -20.34 -3.57 -0.82
CA LYS A 152 -20.74 -2.92 0.43
C LYS A 152 -22.13 -3.34 0.90
N GLU A 153 -23.04 -3.59 -0.03
CA GLU A 153 -24.44 -3.94 0.25
C GLU A 153 -24.55 -5.35 0.82
N LYS A 154 -23.80 -6.30 0.23
CA LYS A 154 -23.74 -7.69 0.68
C LYS A 154 -22.72 -7.91 1.81
N ASP A 155 -21.93 -6.89 2.13
CA ASP A 155 -20.76 -6.97 2.99
C ASP A 155 -19.91 -8.21 2.65
N SER A 156 -19.48 -8.33 1.40
CA SER A 156 -18.77 -9.53 0.90
C SER A 156 -17.68 -9.22 -0.12
N ILE A 157 -16.64 -10.06 -0.13
CA ILE A 157 -15.62 -10.05 -1.17
C ILE A 157 -16.17 -10.82 -2.38
N GLU A 158 -16.47 -10.11 -3.47
CA GLU A 158 -16.95 -10.75 -4.71
C GLU A 158 -15.79 -11.31 -5.54
N PHE A 159 -14.61 -10.70 -5.42
CA PHE A 159 -13.41 -11.16 -6.13
C PHE A 159 -12.17 -10.79 -5.33
N SER A 160 -11.26 -11.75 -5.17
CA SER A 160 -9.90 -11.51 -4.65
C SER A 160 -8.93 -12.43 -5.38
N LYS A 161 -7.97 -11.83 -6.10
CA LYS A 161 -6.95 -12.58 -6.83
C LYS A 161 -5.58 -11.94 -6.65
N ILE A 162 -4.66 -12.75 -6.14
CA ILE A 162 -3.24 -12.42 -6.11
C ILE A 162 -2.61 -12.92 -7.41
N SER A 163 -1.83 -12.07 -8.05
CA SER A 163 -1.09 -12.36 -9.28
C SER A 163 0.33 -11.82 -9.22
N GLU A 164 1.12 -12.21 -10.21
CA GLU A 164 2.40 -11.55 -10.50
C GLU A 164 2.24 -10.82 -11.82
N ILE A 165 2.69 -9.57 -11.86
CA ILE A 165 2.70 -8.74 -13.06
C ILE A 165 4.15 -8.37 -13.32
N SER A 166 4.61 -8.54 -14.56
CA SER A 166 5.85 -7.96 -15.03
C SER A 166 5.53 -6.81 -15.98
N MET A 167 6.34 -5.75 -15.96
CA MET A 167 6.15 -4.68 -16.94
C MET A 167 6.34 -5.17 -18.39
N SER A 168 7.07 -6.27 -18.61
CA SER A 168 7.17 -6.89 -19.93
C SER A 168 5.85 -7.43 -20.48
N ASP A 169 4.89 -7.77 -19.61
CA ASP A 169 3.57 -8.26 -20.02
C ASP A 169 2.75 -7.20 -20.77
N TYR A 170 3.19 -5.93 -20.76
CA TYR A 170 2.53 -4.80 -21.43
C TYR A 170 3.30 -4.24 -22.64
N THR A 171 4.42 -4.85 -23.04
CA THR A 171 5.29 -4.35 -24.13
C THR A 171 5.04 -5.00 -25.50
N HIS A 172 3.80 -5.43 -25.77
CA HIS A 172 3.39 -5.98 -27.07
C HIS A 172 3.11 -4.90 -28.12
#